data_AF-A0A4Y9Z540-F1
#
_entry.id   AF-A0A4Y9Z540-F1
#
_cell.length_a   1.000
_cell.length_b   1.000
_cell.length_c   1.000
_cell.angle_alpha   90.00
_cell.angle_beta   90.00
_cell.angle_gamma   90.00
#
_symmetry.space_group_name_H-M   'P 1'
#
loop_
_entity.id
_entity.type
_entity.pdbx_description
1 polymer ?
#
loop_
_entity_poly.entity_id
_entity_poly.type
_entity_poly.pdbx_seq_one_letter_code
_entity_poly.pdbx_strand_id
1 'polypeptide(L)'
;MPIRDFSTPAFASGGVRLALARRDDVNRNQYMLVLATGYGMAETRKGATLNCTTSSSAANAPALSPAGHPLIWFDANWDREPGDSTFPEGGLLNSLLAAEPPVVRLTGRGRTAADKLKGGERVAQEVEILLDEDELAHVCCYCGEPEMVDGERWKLCNDTASQPAYCCPTCAGQSVVRRNMTWLLKRLRG
;
A
#
# COMPACT_ATOMS: atom_id res chain seq x y z
N MET A 1 6.27 -16.12 4.60
CA MET A 1 6.63 -15.58 5.93
C MET A 1 5.41 -14.92 6.56
N PRO A 2 5.43 -14.52 7.85
CA PRO A 2 4.39 -13.65 8.41
C PRO A 2 4.44 -12.26 7.78
N ILE A 3 3.30 -11.56 7.81
CA ILE A 3 3.23 -10.14 7.41
C ILE A 3 4.13 -9.33 8.35
N ARG A 4 4.96 -8.46 7.78
CA ARG A 4 5.76 -7.52 8.57
C ARG A 4 4.92 -6.30 8.91
N ASP A 5 4.69 -6.10 10.20
CA ASP A 5 4.12 -4.88 10.73
C ASP A 5 5.16 -3.98 11.40
N PHE A 6 4.81 -2.71 11.49
CA PHE A 6 5.66 -1.65 12.04
C PHE A 6 4.79 -0.61 12.74
N SER A 7 5.43 0.25 13.53
CA SER A 7 4.81 1.45 14.07
C SER A 7 5.66 2.67 13.71
N THR A 8 5.07 3.85 13.84
CA THR A 8 5.79 5.12 13.69
C THR A 8 5.23 6.12 14.70
N PRO A 9 6.06 7.00 15.29
CA PRO A 9 5.60 8.00 16.26
C PRO A 9 4.45 8.88 15.73
N ALA A 10 4.37 9.03 14.41
CA ALA A 10 3.38 9.80 13.69
C ALA A 10 1.92 9.35 13.92
N PHE A 11 1.67 8.06 14.19
CA PHE A 11 0.31 7.54 14.33
C PHE A 11 0.05 7.04 15.75
N ALA A 12 -0.81 7.77 16.47
CA ALA A 12 -1.14 7.54 17.88
C ALA A 12 0.09 7.31 18.78
N SER A 13 1.14 8.12 18.59
CA SER A 13 2.42 8.00 19.32
C SER A 13 3.04 6.60 19.24
N GLY A 14 2.89 5.91 18.10
CA GLY A 14 3.36 4.54 17.89
C GLY A 14 2.41 3.44 18.37
N GLY A 15 1.22 3.79 18.87
CA GLY A 15 0.21 2.83 19.31
C GLY A 15 -0.52 2.09 18.19
N VAL A 16 -0.38 2.55 16.94
CA VAL A 16 -0.94 1.89 15.75
C VAL A 16 0.11 1.02 15.07
N ARG A 17 -0.24 -0.24 14.83
CA ARG A 17 0.50 -1.21 14.02
C ARG A 17 0.01 -1.11 12.59
N LEU A 18 0.96 -0.93 11.69
CA LEU A 18 0.77 -0.68 10.27
C LEU A 18 1.48 -1.76 9.48
N ALA A 19 1.02 -2.01 8.26
CA ALA A 19 1.71 -2.86 7.30
C ALA A 19 1.70 -2.17 5.93
N LEU A 20 2.63 -2.57 5.07
CA LEU A 20 2.58 -2.22 3.65
C LEU A 20 1.93 -3.35 2.88
N ALA A 21 1.08 -2.97 1.93
CA ALA A 21 0.41 -3.89 1.03
C ALA A 21 0.61 -3.47 -0.42
N ARG A 22 0.63 -4.43 -1.35
CA ARG A 22 0.50 -4.11 -2.77
C ARG A 22 -0.97 -3.87 -3.09
N ARG A 23 -1.26 -2.81 -3.85
CA ARG A 23 -2.64 -2.41 -4.20
C ARG A 23 -3.17 -3.18 -5.41
N ASP A 24 -3.07 -4.51 -5.37
CA ASP A 24 -3.39 -5.40 -6.51
C ASP A 24 -4.86 -5.33 -6.96
N ASP A 25 -5.73 -4.87 -6.07
CA ASP A 25 -7.16 -4.75 -6.31
C ASP A 25 -7.54 -3.61 -7.27
N VAL A 26 -6.66 -2.64 -7.47
CA VAL A 26 -6.86 -1.47 -8.36
C VAL A 26 -5.66 -1.27 -9.27
N ASN A 27 -4.46 -1.17 -8.70
CA ASN A 27 -3.22 -0.89 -9.42
C ASN A 27 -2.02 -1.49 -8.69
N ARG A 28 -1.55 -2.62 -9.20
CA ARG A 28 -0.40 -3.38 -8.67
C ARG A 28 0.94 -2.64 -8.64
N ASN A 29 1.07 -1.56 -9.41
CA ASN A 29 2.29 -0.75 -9.41
C ASN A 29 2.31 0.24 -8.23
N GLN A 30 1.22 0.26 -7.45
CA GLN A 30 1.04 1.08 -6.26
C GLN A 30 1.09 0.21 -5.01
N TYR A 31 1.52 0.85 -3.94
CA TYR A 31 1.53 0.27 -2.60
C TYR A 31 0.52 1.00 -1.73
N MET A 32 0.21 0.44 -0.57
CA MET A 32 -0.77 0.98 0.34
C MET A 32 -0.29 0.78 1.77
N LEU A 33 -0.42 1.81 2.58
CA LEU A 33 -0.36 1.70 4.03
C LEU A 33 -1.69 1.13 4.53
N VAL A 34 -1.65 0.09 5.35
CA VAL A 34 -2.85 -0.52 5.93
C VAL A 34 -2.70 -0.67 7.45
N LEU A 35 -3.82 -0.68 8.15
CA LEU A 35 -3.84 -1.09 9.56
C LEU A 35 -3.54 -2.59 9.63
N ALA A 36 -2.48 -2.96 10.35
CA ALA A 36 -2.02 -4.35 10.45
C ALA A 36 -3.00 -5.23 11.25
N THR A 37 -3.74 -4.62 12.18
CA THR A 37 -4.73 -5.24 13.05
C THR A 37 -6.09 -4.54 12.97
N GLY A 38 -7.10 -5.15 13.58
CA GLY A 38 -8.42 -4.54 13.73
C GLY A 38 -8.41 -3.45 14.80
N TYR A 39 -8.74 -2.22 14.42
CA TYR A 39 -8.97 -1.12 15.33
C TYR A 39 -10.47 -0.81 15.34
N GLY A 40 -11.16 -1.05 16.46
CA GLY A 40 -12.63 -1.03 16.53
C GLY A 40 -13.30 0.30 16.17
N MET A 41 -12.54 1.40 16.12
CA MET A 41 -13.02 2.74 15.74
C MET A 41 -12.68 3.13 14.29
N ALA A 42 -11.93 2.30 13.55
CA ALA A 42 -11.55 2.61 12.18
C ALA A 42 -12.67 2.25 11.21
N GLU A 43 -13.15 3.22 10.44
CA GLU A 43 -14.14 2.99 9.36
C GLU A 43 -13.60 2.05 8.28
N THR A 44 -12.29 2.15 8.00
CA THR A 44 -11.59 1.27 7.08
C THR A 44 -10.18 0.96 7.58
N ARG A 45 -9.62 -0.15 7.10
CA ARG A 45 -8.23 -0.54 7.35
C ARG A 45 -7.27 -0.02 6.28
N LYS A 46 -7.78 0.61 5.22
CA LYS A 46 -6.97 1.20 4.15
C LYS A 46 -6.52 2.59 4.54
N GLY A 47 -5.21 2.80 4.55
CA GLY A 47 -4.59 4.11 4.72
C GLY A 47 -4.20 4.72 3.38
N ALA A 48 -3.04 5.40 3.38
CA ALA A 48 -2.49 6.05 2.20
C ALA A 48 -2.17 5.06 1.06
N THR A 49 -2.48 5.43 -0.18
CA THR A 49 -1.88 4.83 -1.37
C THR A 49 -0.55 5.52 -1.64
N LEU A 50 0.51 4.73 -1.76
CA LEU A 50 1.87 5.16 -2.09
C LEU A 50 2.13 4.99 -3.59
N ASN A 51 2.98 5.86 -4.14
CA ASN A 51 3.23 5.95 -5.57
C ASN A 51 1.91 6.13 -6.36
N CYS A 52 0.97 6.90 -5.78
CA CYS A 52 -0.41 7.01 -6.21
C CYS A 52 -0.59 7.59 -7.61
N THR A 53 0.42 8.29 -8.15
CA THR A 53 0.38 8.81 -9.52
C THR A 53 0.85 7.81 -10.57
N THR A 54 1.47 6.70 -10.17
CA THR A 54 1.94 5.66 -11.08
C THR A 54 0.76 4.92 -11.71
N SER A 55 0.79 4.73 -13.04
CA SER A 55 -0.25 4.00 -13.76
C SER A 55 -0.06 2.49 -13.69
N SER A 56 -1.12 1.74 -14.00
CA SER A 56 -1.12 0.27 -14.00
C SER A 56 -0.46 -0.36 -15.24
N SER A 57 0.11 0.44 -16.13
CA SER A 57 0.83 -0.05 -17.31
C SER A 57 2.07 -0.85 -16.88
N ALA A 58 2.36 -1.95 -17.59
CA ALA A 58 3.56 -2.74 -17.35
C ALA A 58 4.87 -1.93 -17.50
N ALA A 59 4.87 -0.90 -18.35
CA ALA A 59 6.02 0.00 -18.52
C ALA A 59 6.33 0.85 -17.27
N ASN A 60 5.36 0.98 -16.36
CA ASN A 60 5.50 1.73 -15.11
C ASN A 60 5.60 0.81 -13.88
N ALA A 61 5.87 -0.48 -14.09
CA ALA A 61 6.15 -1.39 -12.99
C ALA A 61 7.38 -0.87 -12.20
N PRO A 62 7.34 -0.91 -10.85
CA PRO A 62 8.49 -0.54 -10.03
C PRO A 62 9.73 -1.34 -10.43
N ALA A 63 10.86 -0.66 -10.60
CA ALA A 63 12.14 -1.34 -10.72
C ALA A 63 12.48 -2.02 -9.39
N LEU A 64 13.34 -3.04 -9.44
CA LEU A 64 13.83 -3.71 -8.23
C LEU A 64 15.26 -3.27 -7.94
N SER A 65 15.61 -3.16 -6.66
CA SER A 65 16.98 -2.99 -6.21
C SER A 65 17.78 -4.28 -6.41
N PRO A 66 19.12 -4.26 -6.25
CA PRO A 66 19.93 -5.48 -6.28
C PRO A 66 19.52 -6.53 -5.24
N ALA A 67 18.85 -6.11 -4.15
CA ALA A 67 18.30 -7.01 -3.14
C ALA A 67 16.91 -7.57 -3.50
N GLY A 68 16.35 -7.18 -4.66
CA GLY A 68 15.00 -7.58 -5.08
C GLY A 68 13.88 -6.71 -4.51
N HIS A 69 14.21 -5.59 -3.85
CA HIS A 69 13.24 -4.71 -3.20
C HIS A 69 12.64 -3.67 -4.15
N PRO A 70 11.33 -3.37 -4.09
CA PRO A 70 10.70 -2.39 -4.97
C PRO A 70 11.25 -0.97 -4.79
N LEU A 71 11.55 -0.31 -5.91
CA LEU A 71 11.95 1.08 -6.01
C LEU A 71 10.77 1.91 -6.55
N ILE A 72 10.26 2.83 -5.74
CA ILE A 72 9.12 3.67 -6.10
C ILE A 72 9.46 5.15 -5.99
N TRP A 73 8.84 5.96 -6.85
CA TRP A 73 8.84 7.40 -6.69
C TRP A 73 7.76 7.79 -5.70
N PHE A 74 8.13 8.49 -4.63
CA PHE A 74 7.21 8.78 -3.56
C PHE A 74 6.25 9.92 -3.91
N ASP A 75 4.96 9.58 -3.98
CA ASP A 75 3.81 10.42 -3.64
C ASP A 75 2.84 9.59 -2.82
N ALA A 76 1.98 10.27 -2.07
CA ALA A 76 0.88 9.65 -1.39
C ALA A 76 -0.42 10.40 -1.63
N ASN A 77 -1.54 9.69 -1.69
CA ASN A 77 -2.85 10.35 -1.70
C ASN A 77 -3.22 11.00 -0.36
N TRP A 78 -2.42 10.77 0.68
CA TRP A 78 -2.47 11.45 1.97
C TRP A 78 -1.59 12.71 2.00
N ASP A 79 -1.08 13.18 0.85
CA ASP A 79 -0.23 14.37 0.82
C ASP A 79 -1.04 15.64 1.20
N ARG A 80 -0.74 16.17 2.39
CA ARG A 80 -1.12 17.47 2.97
C ARG A 80 -2.28 18.20 2.29
N GLU A 81 -3.51 17.97 2.75
CA GLU A 81 -4.52 19.02 2.68
C GLU A 81 -4.05 20.18 3.60
N PRO A 82 -4.03 21.44 3.13
CA PRO A 82 -3.68 22.56 3.98
C PRO A 82 -4.65 22.66 5.16
N GLY A 83 -4.15 22.47 6.39
CA GLY A 83 -4.93 22.68 7.62
C GLY A 83 -5.21 21.43 8.47
N ASP A 84 -4.80 20.24 8.03
CA ASP A 84 -4.93 19.03 8.87
C ASP A 84 -3.84 19.02 9.97
N SER A 85 -4.22 19.42 11.19
CA SER A 85 -3.38 19.37 12.38
C SER A 85 -3.16 17.96 12.93
N THR A 86 -3.89 16.97 12.42
CA THR A 86 -3.76 15.56 12.79
C THR A 86 -2.81 14.80 11.87
N PHE A 87 -2.38 15.42 10.77
CA PHE A 87 -1.43 14.81 9.86
C PHE A 87 0.01 14.85 10.41
N PRO A 88 0.83 13.80 10.20
CA PRO A 88 2.17 13.76 10.75
C PRO A 88 3.04 14.95 10.32
N GLU A 89 3.77 15.51 11.28
CA GLU A 89 4.72 16.59 11.02
C GLU A 89 5.79 16.11 10.02
N GLY A 90 6.01 16.88 8.94
CA GLY A 90 6.92 16.47 7.86
C GLY A 90 6.32 15.49 6.84
N GLY A 91 5.08 15.06 7.02
CA GLY A 91 4.31 14.27 6.07
C GLY A 91 4.53 12.75 6.15
N LEU A 92 3.85 12.01 5.27
CA LEU A 92 3.86 10.55 5.31
C LEU A 92 5.24 9.95 5.05
N LEU A 93 6.03 10.54 4.14
CA LEU A 93 7.38 10.06 3.86
C LEU A 93 8.24 10.04 5.12
N ASN A 94 8.27 11.14 5.87
CA ASN A 94 9.03 11.23 7.12
C ASN A 94 8.52 10.23 8.16
N SER A 95 7.21 10.00 8.19
CA SER A 95 6.60 9.00 9.09
C SER A 95 7.07 7.59 8.78
N LEU A 96 7.17 7.23 7.50
CA LEU A 96 7.66 5.92 7.05
C LEU A 96 9.17 5.77 7.25
N LEU A 97 9.95 6.85 7.10
CA LEU A 97 11.38 6.85 7.39
C LEU A 97 11.68 6.70 8.89
N ALA A 98 10.77 7.14 9.75
CA ALA A 98 10.84 6.99 11.20
C ALA A 98 10.19 5.70 11.72
N ALA A 99 9.81 4.78 10.84
CA ALA A 99 9.15 3.53 11.21
C ALA A 99 10.10 2.55 11.91
N GLU A 100 9.55 1.80 12.87
CA GLU A 100 10.25 0.72 13.57
C GLU A 100 9.43 -0.60 13.49
N PRO A 101 10.00 -1.69 12.92
CA PRO A 101 11.29 -1.74 12.22
C PRO A 101 11.28 -0.91 10.90
N PRO A 102 12.45 -0.58 10.33
CA PRO A 102 12.53 0.17 9.07
C PRO A 102 11.84 -0.57 7.92
N VAL A 103 10.94 0.11 7.22
CA VAL A 103 10.19 -0.45 6.08
C VAL A 103 10.48 0.23 4.75
N VAL A 104 11.07 1.43 4.79
CA VAL A 104 11.54 2.15 3.60
C VAL A 104 12.87 2.82 3.87
N ARG A 105 13.63 3.10 2.81
CA ARG A 105 14.77 4.02 2.86
C ARG A 105 14.84 4.90 1.61
N LEU A 106 15.47 6.07 1.75
CA LEU A 106 15.80 6.92 0.62
C LEU A 106 16.93 6.30 -0.20
N THR A 107 16.85 6.37 -1.54
CA THR A 107 17.96 5.97 -2.42
C THR A 107 18.91 7.13 -2.73
N GLY A 108 18.51 8.36 -2.39
CA GLY A 108 19.22 9.59 -2.76
C GLY A 108 18.86 10.11 -4.16
N ARG A 109 18.10 9.34 -4.96
CA ARG A 109 17.61 9.81 -6.26
C ARG A 109 16.37 10.71 -6.08
N GLY A 110 16.33 11.78 -6.85
CA GLY A 110 15.21 12.70 -6.93
C GLY A 110 14.86 13.01 -8.38
N ARG A 111 13.59 13.26 -8.66
CA ARG A 111 13.14 13.76 -9.97
C ARG A 111 12.14 14.89 -9.80
N THR A 112 12.14 15.82 -10.74
CA THR A 112 11.04 16.78 -10.88
C THR A 112 9.80 16.02 -11.36
N ALA A 113 8.70 16.20 -10.66
CA ALA A 113 7.40 15.64 -10.98
C ALA A 113 6.34 16.73 -10.88
N ALA A 114 5.29 16.63 -11.69
CA ALA A 114 4.14 17.51 -11.53
C ALA A 114 3.50 17.30 -10.16
N ASP A 115 3.27 18.39 -9.43
CA ASP A 115 2.41 18.41 -8.25
C ASP A 115 0.96 18.43 -8.72
N LYS A 116 0.31 17.26 -8.71
CA LYS A 116 -1.09 17.12 -9.14
C LYS A 116 -2.08 17.74 -8.15
N LEU A 117 -1.68 17.99 -6.90
CA LEU A 117 -2.57 18.52 -5.86
C LEU A 117 -2.54 20.05 -5.85
N LYS A 118 -1.36 20.65 -5.99
CA LYS A 118 -1.19 22.10 -5.88
C LYS A 118 -1.00 22.81 -7.22
N GLY A 119 -0.77 22.06 -8.29
CA GLY A 119 -0.27 22.61 -9.55
C GLY A 119 1.19 23.08 -9.40
N GLY A 120 2.00 22.84 -10.43
CA GLY A 120 3.42 23.16 -10.43
C GLY A 120 4.33 21.94 -10.32
N GLU A 121 5.57 22.15 -9.92
CA GLU A 121 6.60 21.12 -9.85
C GLU A 121 6.96 20.80 -8.40
N ARG A 122 7.13 19.52 -8.09
CA ARG A 122 7.67 19.02 -6.83
C ARG A 122 8.86 18.11 -7.10
N VAL A 123 9.75 17.99 -6.12
CA VAL A 123 10.80 16.97 -6.16
C VAL A 123 10.24 15.68 -5.56
N ALA A 124 9.99 14.69 -6.40
CA ALA A 124 9.68 13.33 -5.95
C ALA A 124 10.98 12.61 -5.58
N GLN A 125 11.07 12.15 -4.33
CA GLN A 125 12.16 11.31 -3.86
C GLN A 125 11.90 9.86 -4.24
N GLU A 126 12.94 9.12 -4.62
CA GLU A 126 12.83 7.68 -4.77
C GLU A 126 13.09 6.97 -3.44
N VAL A 127 12.23 6.00 -3.13
CA VAL A 127 12.35 5.14 -1.95
C VAL A 127 12.42 3.68 -2.35
N GLU A 128 13.18 2.92 -1.57
CA GLU A 128 13.19 1.47 -1.60
C GLU A 128 12.30 0.94 -0.49
N ILE A 129 11.39 0.02 -0.82
CA ILE A 129 10.57 -0.72 0.16
C ILE A 129 11.36 -1.92 0.65
N LEU A 130 11.73 -1.92 1.92
CA LEU A 130 12.63 -2.91 2.55
C LEU A 130 11.93 -4.20 2.98
N LEU A 131 10.90 -4.60 2.23
CA LEU A 131 10.06 -5.76 2.53
C LEU A 131 10.09 -6.71 1.34
N ASP A 132 10.24 -7.98 1.63
CA ASP A 132 10.05 -9.03 0.64
C ASP A 132 8.56 -9.19 0.30
N GLU A 133 8.26 -9.78 -0.86
CA GLU A 133 6.88 -9.95 -1.33
C GLU A 133 6.01 -10.68 -0.30
N ASP A 134 6.55 -11.67 0.39
CA ASP A 134 5.82 -12.47 1.36
C ASP A 134 5.77 -11.86 2.76
N GLU A 135 6.47 -10.74 2.99
CA GLU A 135 6.33 -9.88 4.17
C GLU A 135 5.24 -8.82 3.98
N LEU A 136 4.86 -8.51 2.73
CA LEU A 136 3.76 -7.59 2.46
C LEU A 136 2.41 -8.21 2.88
N ALA A 137 1.51 -7.35 3.33
CA ALA A 137 0.10 -7.69 3.42
C ALA A 137 -0.50 -7.76 2.01
N HIS A 138 -1.46 -8.67 1.78
CA HIS A 138 -2.18 -8.71 0.51
C HIS A 138 -3.49 -7.94 0.57
N VAL A 139 -3.96 -7.52 -0.59
CA VAL A 139 -5.30 -6.94 -0.76
C VAL A 139 -6.15 -7.91 -1.59
N CYS A 140 -7.34 -8.23 -1.09
CA CYS A 140 -8.18 -9.24 -1.72
C CYS A 140 -8.62 -8.73 -3.08
N CYS A 141 -8.35 -9.49 -4.14
CA CYS A 141 -8.63 -9.05 -5.50
C CYS A 141 -10.13 -8.82 -5.74
N TYR A 142 -11.02 -9.44 -4.97
CA TYR A 142 -12.48 -9.30 -5.10
C TYR A 142 -13.06 -8.17 -4.24
N CYS A 143 -12.95 -8.27 -2.91
CA CYS A 143 -13.54 -7.28 -2.01
C CYS A 143 -12.63 -6.07 -1.75
N GLY A 144 -11.33 -6.19 -2.00
CA GLY A 144 -10.36 -5.16 -1.66
C GLY A 144 -10.02 -5.05 -0.20
N GLU A 145 -10.48 -5.94 0.67
CA GLU A 145 -10.06 -5.90 2.07
C GLU A 145 -8.56 -6.19 2.18
N PRO A 146 -7.83 -5.55 3.10
CA PRO A 146 -6.44 -5.89 3.39
C PRO A 146 -6.35 -7.07 4.36
N GLU A 147 -5.28 -7.83 4.23
CA GLU A 147 -4.93 -8.95 5.09
C GLU A 147 -4.45 -8.45 6.46
N MET A 148 -4.68 -9.26 7.51
CA MET A 148 -4.30 -8.94 8.88
C MET A 148 -3.12 -9.80 9.31
N VAL A 149 -2.28 -9.27 10.20
CA VAL A 149 -1.15 -10.01 10.78
C VAL A 149 -1.62 -11.21 11.59
N ASP A 150 -2.74 -11.09 12.30
CA ASP A 150 -3.27 -12.15 13.18
C ASP A 150 -4.07 -13.25 12.43
N GLY A 151 -4.07 -13.21 11.09
CA GLY A 151 -4.85 -14.12 10.25
C GLY A 151 -4.01 -15.19 9.54
N GLU A 152 -4.70 -16.18 8.96
CA GLU A 152 -4.07 -17.10 8.02
C GLU A 152 -3.64 -16.37 6.74
N ARG A 153 -2.48 -16.74 6.19
CA ARG A 153 -1.99 -16.16 4.94
C ARG A 153 -2.96 -16.46 3.79
N TRP A 154 -3.29 -15.44 3.01
CA TRP A 154 -4.25 -15.59 1.92
C TRP A 154 -3.70 -16.44 0.78
N LYS A 155 -4.59 -17.22 0.15
CA LYS A 155 -4.22 -18.11 -0.96
C LYS A 155 -4.23 -17.35 -2.28
N LEU A 156 -3.28 -17.69 -3.15
CA LEU A 156 -3.26 -17.26 -4.54
C LEU A 156 -4.53 -17.73 -5.25
N CYS A 157 -5.21 -16.80 -5.91
CA CYS A 157 -6.32 -17.07 -6.81
C CYS A 157 -5.96 -16.85 -8.28
N ASN A 158 -4.83 -16.18 -8.55
CA ASN A 158 -4.19 -16.12 -9.85
C ASN A 158 -2.69 -16.31 -9.64
N ASP A 159 -2.13 -17.37 -10.22
CA ASP A 159 -0.72 -17.77 -10.12
C ASP A 159 0.12 -17.28 -11.29
N THR A 160 -0.43 -16.42 -12.15
CA THR A 160 0.33 -15.78 -13.21
C THR A 160 1.52 -15.06 -12.56
N ALA A 161 2.74 -15.47 -12.90
CA ALA A 161 3.97 -15.00 -12.23
C ALA A 161 4.16 -13.47 -12.30
N SER A 162 3.61 -12.81 -13.34
CA SER A 162 3.62 -11.36 -13.47
C SER A 162 2.45 -10.65 -12.78
N GLN A 163 1.45 -11.42 -12.32
CA GLN A 163 0.16 -10.96 -11.83
C GLN A 163 -0.39 -11.79 -10.66
N PRO A 164 0.38 -12.03 -9.59
CA PRO A 164 -0.15 -12.75 -8.44
C PRO A 164 -1.34 -11.98 -7.88
N ALA A 165 -2.44 -12.69 -7.63
CA ALA A 165 -3.61 -12.11 -6.98
C ALA A 165 -4.02 -13.02 -5.83
N TYR A 166 -4.42 -12.40 -4.73
CA TYR A 166 -4.75 -13.10 -3.49
C TYR A 166 -6.22 -12.94 -3.14
N CYS A 167 -6.80 -13.97 -2.54
CA CYS A 167 -8.20 -14.01 -2.18
C CYS A 167 -8.35 -14.27 -0.68
N CYS A 168 -9.16 -13.44 -0.01
CA CYS A 168 -9.48 -13.66 1.39
C CYS A 168 -10.37 -14.91 1.57
N PRO A 169 -10.34 -15.57 2.75
CA PRO A 169 -11.14 -16.77 3.01
C PRO A 169 -12.63 -16.58 2.74
N THR A 170 -13.18 -15.42 3.09
CA THR A 170 -14.60 -15.08 2.88
C THR A 170 -14.97 -15.06 1.40
N CYS A 171 -14.12 -14.50 0.53
CA CYS A 171 -14.37 -14.50 -0.91
C CYS A 171 -14.10 -15.88 -1.53
N ALA A 172 -13.11 -16.62 -1.02
CA ALA A 172 -12.81 -17.96 -1.49
C ALA A 172 -13.99 -18.94 -1.28
N GLY A 173 -14.73 -18.80 -0.18
CA GLY A 173 -15.93 -19.59 0.11
C GLY A 173 -17.18 -19.24 -0.72
N GLN A 174 -17.13 -18.20 -1.57
CA GLN A 174 -18.28 -17.78 -2.38
C GLN A 174 -18.30 -18.43 -3.78
N SER A 175 -19.49 -18.51 -4.38
CA SER A 175 -19.63 -18.91 -5.79
C SER A 175 -18.91 -17.92 -6.72
N VAL A 176 -18.47 -18.41 -7.88
CA VAL A 176 -17.75 -17.60 -8.89
C VAL A 176 -18.58 -16.39 -9.33
N VAL A 177 -19.90 -16.57 -9.50
CA VAL A 177 -20.83 -15.50 -9.89
C VAL A 177 -20.84 -14.38 -8.84
N ARG A 178 -20.93 -14.73 -7.55
CA ARG A 178 -20.97 -13.76 -6.45
C ARG A 178 -19.65 -12.99 -6.35
N ARG A 179 -18.51 -13.68 -6.49
CA ARG A 179 -17.18 -13.07 -6.51
C ARG A 179 -17.04 -12.03 -7.64
N ASN A 180 -17.41 -12.41 -8.85
CA ASN A 180 -17.32 -11.52 -10.02
C ASN A 180 -18.24 -10.31 -9.90
N MET A 181 -19.44 -10.49 -9.33
CA MET A 181 -20.36 -9.38 -9.08
C MET A 181 -19.80 -8.40 -8.04
N THR A 182 -19.24 -8.90 -6.93
CA THR A 182 -18.57 -8.04 -5.92
C THR A 182 -17.43 -7.23 -6.53
N TRP A 183 -16.59 -7.88 -7.35
CA TRP A 183 -15.51 -7.22 -8.06
C TRP A 183 -15.99 -6.14 -9.02
N LEU A 184 -17.02 -6.45 -9.82
CA LEU A 184 -17.60 -5.51 -10.78
C LEU A 184 -18.20 -4.28 -10.08
N LEU A 185 -19.01 -4.50 -9.03
CA LEU A 185 -19.61 -3.43 -8.23
C LEU A 185 -18.56 -2.51 -7.63
N LYS A 186 -17.42 -3.07 -7.20
CA LYS A 186 -16.31 -2.30 -6.66
C LYS A 186 -15.61 -1.47 -7.74
N ARG A 187 -15.38 -2.04 -8.93
CA ARG A 187 -14.80 -1.31 -10.07
C ARG A 187 -15.67 -0.14 -10.53
N LEU A 188 -16.97 -0.19 -10.32
CA LEU A 188 -17.90 0.90 -10.64
C LEU A 188 -17.95 2.00 -9.56
N ARG A 189 -17.39 1.75 -8.36
CA ARG A 189 -17.38 2.69 -7.22
C ARG A 189 -16.04 3.39 -7.00
N GLY A 190 -14.96 2.91 -7.63
CA GLY A 190 -13.62 3.50 -7.56
C GLY A 190 -13.29 4.29 -8.81
#